data_AF-A0A0C9ZB55-F1
#
_entry.id   AF-A0A0C9ZB55-F1
#
_cell.length_a   1.000
_cell.length_b   1.000
_cell.length_c   1.000
_cell.angle_alpha   90.00
_cell.angle_beta   90.00
_cell.angle_gamma   90.00
#
_symmetry.space_group_name_H-M   'P 1'
#
loop_
_entity.id
_entity.type
_entity.pdbx_description
1 polymer ?
#
loop_
_entity_poly.entity_id
_entity_poly.type
_entity_poly.pdbx_seq_one_letter_code
_entity_poly.pdbx_strand_id
1 'polypeptide(L)'
;AWHLLHGQPWLVNQAQASLTLEGAKHLAPARSTHPKRAPFTVELLLAIRSYLDLSTPLHAAIYGCLTTSFFTLARTGEFTVPSLKHFD
;
A
#
# COMPACT_ATOMS: atom_id res chain seq x y z
N ALA A 1 1.71 -0.71 17.79
CA ALA A 1 2.01 0.72 17.61
C ALA A 1 1.29 1.59 18.66
N TRP A 2 -0.04 1.46 18.84
CA TRP A 2 -0.79 2.28 19.79
C TRP A 2 -0.25 2.24 21.24
N HIS A 3 -0.01 1.06 21.80
CA HIS A 3 0.52 0.91 23.17
C HIS A 3 1.89 1.57 23.36
N LEU A 4 2.79 1.39 22.38
CA LEU A 4 4.11 2.03 22.37
C LEU A 4 4.00 3.56 22.30
N LEU A 5 3.08 4.07 21.50
CA LEU A 5 2.87 5.52 21.33
C LEU A 5 2.30 6.19 22.60
N HIS A 6 1.56 5.44 23.43
CA HIS A 6 0.95 5.96 24.66
C HIS A 6 1.66 5.49 25.94
N GLY A 7 2.84 4.88 25.83
CA GLY A 7 3.61 4.39 26.98
C GLY A 7 2.89 3.32 27.81
N GLN A 8 1.89 2.65 27.23
CA GLN A 8 1.11 1.63 27.92
C GLN A 8 1.80 0.27 27.79
N PRO A 9 2.03 -0.45 28.90
CA PRO A 9 2.68 -1.76 28.86
C PRO A 9 1.82 -2.77 28.08
N TRP A 10 2.47 -3.57 27.23
CA TRP A 10 1.80 -4.65 26.50
C TRP A 10 1.69 -5.88 27.40
N LEU A 11 0.65 -5.91 28.24
CA LEU A 11 0.40 -7.01 29.20
C LEU A 11 -0.36 -8.20 28.59
N VAL A 12 -0.63 -8.16 27.28
CA VAL A 12 -1.40 -9.21 26.62
C VAL A 12 -0.56 -10.49 26.52
N ASN A 13 -1.10 -11.59 27.02
CA ASN A 13 -0.50 -12.90 26.84
C ASN A 13 -0.45 -13.25 25.35
N GLN A 14 0.76 -13.45 24.82
CA GLN A 14 0.98 -13.67 23.39
C GLN A 14 0.31 -14.95 22.87
N ALA A 15 0.28 -16.02 23.68
CA ALA A 15 -0.36 -17.28 23.29
C ALA A 15 -1.88 -17.11 23.19
N GLN A 16 -2.50 -16.45 24.18
CA GLN A 16 -3.94 -16.15 24.15
C GLN A 16 -4.30 -15.21 23.00
N ALA A 17 -3.50 -14.19 22.73
CA ALA A 17 -3.70 -13.29 21.60
C ALA A 17 -3.65 -14.04 20.27
N SER A 18 -2.68 -14.94 20.11
CA SER A 18 -2.51 -15.74 18.89
C SER A 18 -3.69 -16.67 18.67
N LEU A 19 -4.13 -17.38 19.71
CA LEU A 19 -5.31 -18.25 19.66
C LEU A 19 -6.60 -17.47 19.37
N THR A 20 -6.76 -16.29 19.98
CA THR A 20 -7.92 -15.43 19.74
C THR A 20 -7.96 -14.95 18.29
N LEU A 21 -6.82 -14.55 17.72
CA LEU A 21 -6.72 -14.14 16.31
C LEU A 21 -7.06 -15.29 15.36
N GLU A 22 -6.60 -16.51 15.67
CA GLU A 22 -6.87 -17.69 14.86
C GLU A 22 -8.35 -18.10 14.91
N GLY A 23 -8.96 -18.07 16.11
CA GLY A 23 -10.40 -18.26 16.26
C GLY A 23 -11.21 -17.21 15.49
N ALA A 24 -10.79 -15.94 15.55
CA ALA A 24 -11.43 -14.86 14.79
C ALA A 24 -11.32 -15.08 13.26
N LYS A 25 -10.17 -15.54 12.75
CA LYS A 25 -10.03 -15.91 11.33
C LYS A 25 -10.94 -17.06 10.94
N HIS A 26 -11.09 -18.07 11.81
CA HIS A 26 -11.94 -19.24 11.54
C HIS A 26 -13.43 -18.89 11.53
N LEU A 27 -13.84 -17.97 12.41
CA LEU A 27 -15.21 -17.46 12.50
C LEU A 27 -15.51 -16.37 11.47
N ALA A 28 -14.51 -15.79 10.81
CA ALA A 28 -14.71 -14.77 9.80
C ALA A 28 -15.53 -15.34 8.64
N PRO A 29 -16.58 -14.63 8.18
CA PRO A 29 -17.37 -15.10 7.05
C PRO A 29 -16.50 -15.15 5.78
N ALA A 30 -16.77 -16.10 4.89
CA ALA A 30 -16.01 -16.24 3.63
C ALA A 30 -16.01 -14.95 2.77
N ARG A 31 -17.03 -14.11 2.90
CA ARG A 31 -17.10 -12.79 2.24
C ARG A 31 -16.08 -11.78 2.79
N SER A 32 -15.58 -11.98 4.01
CA SER A 32 -14.59 -11.12 4.65
C SER A 32 -13.15 -11.48 4.25
N THR A 33 -12.93 -12.58 3.54
CA THR A 33 -11.61 -12.95 3.02
C THR A 33 -11.56 -12.66 1.52
N HIS A 34 -10.50 -11.99 1.09
CA HIS A 34 -10.22 -11.76 -0.32
C HIS A 34 -8.97 -12.54 -0.73
N PRO A 35 -8.91 -13.05 -1.97
CA PRO A 35 -7.69 -13.64 -2.48
C PRO A 35 -6.55 -12.60 -2.47
N LYS A 36 -5.31 -13.08 -2.38
CA LYS A 36 -4.14 -12.20 -2.51
C LYS A 36 -4.22 -11.46 -3.84
N ARG A 37 -3.99 -10.14 -3.80
CA ARG A 37 -3.92 -9.32 -5.02
C ARG A 37 -2.67 -9.72 -5.80
N ALA A 38 -2.78 -9.73 -7.14
CA ALA A 38 -1.62 -9.92 -7.99
C ALA A 38 -0.57 -8.82 -7.72
N PRO A 39 0.72 -9.15 -7.75
CA PRO A 39 1.77 -8.15 -7.60
C PRO A 39 1.79 -7.21 -8.79
N PHE A 40 2.28 -5.99 -8.57
CA PHE A 40 2.66 -5.09 -9.66
C PHE A 40 3.97 -5.61 -10.27
N THR A 41 4.08 -5.64 -11.60
CA THR A 41 5.26 -6.20 -12.29
C THR A 41 5.86 -5.20 -13.26
N VAL A 42 7.12 -5.43 -13.67
CA VAL A 42 7.81 -4.57 -14.64
C VAL A 42 7.09 -4.56 -15.99
N GLU A 43 6.50 -5.68 -16.40
CA GLU A 43 5.70 -5.78 -17.62
C GLU A 43 4.49 -4.85 -17.57
N LEU A 44 3.87 -4.70 -16.40
CA LEU A 44 2.78 -3.75 -16.20
C LEU A 44 3.26 -2.29 -16.30
N LEU A 45 4.45 -1.97 -15.78
CA LEU A 45 5.07 -0.65 -15.96
C LEU A 45 5.31 -0.36 -17.45
N LEU A 46 5.84 -1.33 -18.19
CA LEU A 46 6.12 -1.20 -19.63
C LEU A 46 4.83 -1.08 -20.44
N ALA A 47 3.78 -1.84 -20.08
CA ALA A 47 2.47 -1.72 -20.68
C ALA A 47 1.86 -0.34 -20.41
N ILE A 48 1.97 0.22 -19.20
CA ILE A 48 1.52 1.59 -18.91
C ILE A 48 2.33 2.60 -19.73
N ARG A 49 3.67 2.43 -19.76
CA ARG A 49 4.59 3.30 -20.51
C ARG A 49 4.23 3.43 -21.99
N SER A 50 3.72 2.38 -22.63
CA SER A 50 3.36 2.42 -24.04
C SER A 50 2.17 3.33 -24.35
N TYR A 51 1.33 3.64 -23.36
CA TYR A 51 0.22 4.57 -23.50
C TYR A 51 0.56 6.01 -23.09
N LEU A 52 1.75 6.25 -22.54
CA LEU A 52 2.18 7.55 -22.07
C LEU A 52 3.08 8.24 -23.10
N ASP A 53 2.69 9.45 -23.50
CA ASP A 53 3.55 10.36 -24.26
C ASP A 53 4.43 11.17 -23.30
N LEU A 54 5.72 10.82 -23.19
CA LEU A 54 6.66 11.50 -22.29
C LEU A 54 7.06 12.91 -22.75
N SER A 55 6.65 13.36 -23.93
CA SER A 55 6.81 14.77 -24.31
C SER A 55 5.80 15.66 -23.56
N THR A 56 4.70 15.08 -23.09
CA THR A 56 3.72 15.73 -22.22
C THR A 56 4.21 15.74 -20.77
N PRO A 57 4.40 16.92 -20.13
CA PRO A 57 4.94 17.02 -18.76
C PRO A 57 4.16 16.21 -17.72
N LEU A 58 2.82 16.17 -17.83
CA LEU A 58 1.96 15.39 -16.94
C LEU A 58 2.25 13.88 -17.03
N HIS A 59 2.34 13.35 -18.25
CA HIS A 59 2.61 11.92 -18.46
C HIS A 59 4.01 11.55 -17.99
N ALA A 60 5.00 12.43 -18.23
CA ALA A 60 6.35 12.26 -17.70
C ALA A 60 6.37 12.22 -16.17
N ALA A 61 5.65 13.13 -15.51
CA ALA A 61 5.54 13.16 -14.06
C ALA A 61 4.86 11.90 -13.49
N ILE A 62 3.75 11.46 -14.09
CA ILE A 62 3.05 10.21 -13.70
C ILE A 62 3.99 9.01 -13.80
N TYR A 63 4.70 8.88 -14.93
CA TYR A 63 5.61 7.76 -15.13
C TYR A 63 6.81 7.80 -14.18
N GLY A 64 7.36 8.99 -13.91
CA GLY A 64 8.38 9.20 -12.88
C GLY A 64 7.91 8.71 -11.50
N CYS A 65 6.75 9.20 -11.03
CA CYS A 65 6.20 8.79 -9.74
C CYS A 65 5.95 7.28 -9.66
N LEU A 66 5.42 6.69 -10.73
CA LEU A 66 5.14 5.25 -10.80
C LEU A 66 6.42 4.41 -10.69
N THR A 67 7.42 4.72 -11.52
CA THR A 67 8.70 3.99 -11.56
C THR A 67 9.47 4.15 -10.26
N THR A 68 9.56 5.36 -9.71
CA THR A 68 10.22 5.60 -8.42
C THR A 68 9.52 4.83 -7.31
N SER A 69 8.19 4.94 -7.17
CA SER A 69 7.44 4.21 -6.14
C SER A 69 7.64 2.69 -6.23
N PHE A 70 7.67 2.16 -7.47
CA PHE A 70 7.87 0.73 -7.69
C PHE A 70 9.26 0.25 -7.25
N PHE A 71 10.33 0.94 -7.66
CA PHE A 71 11.70 0.49 -7.37
C PHE A 71 12.18 0.81 -5.95
N THR A 72 11.61 1.82 -5.30
CA THR A 72 11.97 2.18 -3.92
C THR A 72 11.04 1.55 -2.87
N LEU A 73 10.01 0.81 -3.30
CA LEU A 73 8.97 0.25 -2.43
C LEU A 73 8.22 1.32 -1.61
N ALA A 74 8.20 2.55 -2.12
CA ALA A 74 7.61 3.67 -1.43
C ALA A 74 6.10 3.79 -1.69
N ARG A 75 5.41 4.50 -0.80
CA ARG A 75 3.97 4.73 -0.96
C ARG A 75 3.72 5.82 -1.99
N THR A 76 2.69 5.66 -2.81
CA THR A 76 2.32 6.66 -3.84
C THR A 76 2.14 8.06 -3.24
N GLY A 77 1.56 8.16 -2.04
CA GLY A 77 1.36 9.42 -1.33
C GLY A 77 2.64 10.15 -0.91
N GLU A 78 3.82 9.54 -1.02
CA GLU A 78 5.11 10.21 -0.79
C GLU A 78 5.56 11.01 -2.01
N PHE A 79 5.08 10.66 -3.21
CA PHE A 79 5.43 11.30 -4.49
C PHE A 79 4.27 12.07 -5.13
N THR A 80 3.06 11.96 -4.57
CA THR A 80 1.86 12.60 -5.11
C THR A 80 1.08 13.33 -4.03
N VAL A 81 0.50 14.48 -4.37
CA VAL A 81 -0.45 15.19 -3.50
C VAL A 81 -1.88 14.66 -3.69
N PRO A 82 -2.73 14.72 -2.66
CA PRO A 82 -4.09 14.18 -2.73
C PRO A 82 -5.02 14.98 -3.67
N SER A 83 -4.72 16.25 -3.96
CA SER A 83 -5.45 17.03 -4.96
C SER A 83 -4.65 18.21 -5.51
N LEU A 84 -5.07 18.75 -6.65
CA LEU A 84 -4.49 19.93 -7.30
C LEU A 84 -4.47 21.19 -6.40
N LYS A 85 -5.29 21.23 -5.34
CA LYS A 85 -5.34 22.38 -4.40
C LYS A 85 -4.27 22.34 -3.32
N HIS A 86 -3.45 21.28 -3.27
CA HIS A 86 -2.42 21.07 -2.25
C HIS A 86 -0.99 21.28 -2.80
N PHE A 87 -0.87 21.93 -3.96
CA PHE A 87 0.42 22.44 -4.43
C PHE A 87 0.64 23.83 -3.82
N ASP A 88 1.82 24.04 -3.24
CA ASP A 88 2.26 25.34 -2.69
C ASP A 88 2.63 26.34 -3.80
#